data_AF-D4MPI4-F1
#
_entry.id   AF-D4MPI4-F1
#
_cell.length_a   1.000
_cell.length_b   1.000
_cell.length_c   1.000
_cell.angle_alpha   90.00
_cell.angle_beta   90.00
_cell.angle_gamma   90.00
#
_symmetry.space_group_name_H-M   'P 1'
#
loop_
_entity.id
_entity.type
_entity.pdbx_description
1 polymer ?
#
loop_
_entity_poly.entity_id
_entity_poly.type
_entity_poly.pdbx_seq_one_letter_code
_entity_poly.pdbx_strand_id
1 'polypeptide(L)'
;MAATVTAYQQYGFSSPEELDEACSAAYAAMRESLTELKQVEKTLNGKKELQRQVLAYSKTRPVRDGLKQQKNAKAKAAYRQKHESDFIIADAAARYFRENGISKLSSYKSLQAEIESLIKEKNSGYNDYRAKREEYRRLQTVKGNIDQILRRERKPVKRQEQER
;
A
#
# COMPACT_ATOMS: atom_id res chain seq x y z
N MET A 1 2.03 2.79 -45.58
CA MET A 1 0.82 2.31 -44.90
C MET A 1 0.86 0.81 -44.67
N ALA A 2 1.16 -0.02 -45.69
CA ALA A 2 1.27 -1.48 -45.53
C ALA A 2 2.21 -1.91 -44.38
N ALA A 3 3.43 -1.36 -44.34
CA ALA A 3 4.43 -1.72 -43.34
C ALA A 3 4.04 -1.31 -41.89
N THR A 4 3.28 -0.22 -41.75
CA THR A 4 2.70 0.19 -40.47
C THR A 4 1.66 -0.81 -39.98
N VAL A 5 0.71 -1.19 -40.83
CA VAL A 5 -0.32 -2.19 -40.50
C VAL A 5 0.32 -3.54 -40.16
N THR A 6 1.34 -3.96 -40.91
CA THR A 6 2.07 -5.22 -40.64
C THR A 6 2.78 -5.20 -39.29
N ALA A 7 3.41 -4.07 -38.90
CA ALA A 7 4.11 -3.97 -37.63
C ALA A 7 3.17 -4.10 -36.42
N TYR A 8 1.99 -3.47 -36.44
CA TYR A 8 1.02 -3.61 -35.35
C TYR A 8 0.42 -5.03 -35.30
N GLN A 9 0.07 -5.60 -36.45
CA GLN A 9 -0.49 -6.96 -36.52
C GLN A 9 0.47 -8.04 -36.00
N GLN A 10 1.78 -7.88 -36.21
CA GLN A 10 2.81 -8.77 -35.66
C GLN A 10 2.81 -8.83 -34.13
N TYR A 11 2.38 -7.76 -33.47
CA TYR A 11 2.26 -7.68 -32.01
C TYR A 11 0.82 -7.90 -31.52
N GLY A 12 -0.11 -8.28 -32.40
CA GLY A 12 -1.51 -8.56 -32.06
C GLY A 12 -2.40 -7.33 -31.96
N PHE A 13 -1.99 -6.19 -32.53
CA PHE A 13 -2.79 -4.96 -32.56
C PHE A 13 -3.25 -4.65 -33.99
N SER A 14 -4.49 -4.21 -34.13
CA SER A 14 -5.09 -3.85 -35.42
C SER A 14 -4.75 -2.40 -35.81
N SER A 15 -4.44 -1.54 -34.83
CA SER A 15 -4.08 -0.15 -35.08
C SER A 15 -3.19 0.45 -33.97
N PRO A 16 -2.55 1.61 -34.24
CA PRO A 16 -1.88 2.41 -33.21
C PRO A 16 -2.78 2.81 -32.05
N GLU A 17 -4.02 3.18 -32.36
CA GLU A 17 -5.02 3.61 -31.37
C GLU A 17 -5.35 2.47 -30.41
N GLU A 18 -5.53 1.24 -30.91
CA GLU A 18 -5.79 0.06 -30.06
C GLU A 18 -4.64 -0.20 -29.07
N LEU A 19 -3.38 -0.05 -29.52
CA LEU A 19 -2.22 -0.20 -28.64
C LEU A 19 -2.15 0.92 -27.59
N ASP A 20 -2.47 2.16 -27.98
CA ASP A 20 -2.47 3.30 -27.07
C ASP A 20 -3.60 3.22 -26.03
N GLU A 21 -4.77 2.74 -26.43
CA GLU A 21 -5.88 2.42 -25.54
C GLU A 21 -5.50 1.32 -24.56
N ALA A 22 -4.90 0.22 -25.03
CA ALA A 22 -4.42 -0.87 -24.17
C ALA A 22 -3.36 -0.38 -23.17
N CYS A 23 -2.40 0.44 -23.61
CA CYS A 23 -1.39 1.04 -22.73
C CYS A 23 -2.04 1.94 -21.66
N SER A 24 -3.00 2.75 -22.05
CA SER A 24 -3.71 3.69 -21.16
C SER A 24 -4.56 2.94 -20.13
N ALA A 25 -5.27 1.88 -20.56
CA ALA A 25 -6.05 1.02 -19.69
C ALA A 25 -5.15 0.27 -18.69
N ALA A 26 -4.03 -0.31 -19.15
CA ALA A 26 -3.08 -0.99 -18.28
C ALA A 26 -2.44 -0.03 -17.26
N TYR A 27 -2.14 1.21 -17.67
CA TYR A 27 -1.64 2.25 -16.75
C TYR A 27 -2.68 2.62 -15.68
N ALA A 28 -3.94 2.83 -16.09
CA ALA A 28 -5.04 3.15 -15.19
C ALA A 28 -5.25 2.02 -14.17
N ALA A 29 -5.33 0.77 -14.63
CA ALA A 29 -5.49 -0.40 -13.77
C ALA A 29 -4.33 -0.57 -12.78
N MET A 30 -3.09 -0.36 -13.21
CA MET A 30 -1.91 -0.38 -12.33
C MET A 30 -1.98 0.71 -11.26
N ARG A 31 -2.45 1.91 -11.62
CA ARG A 31 -2.55 3.04 -10.69
C ARG A 31 -3.68 2.84 -9.68
N GLU A 32 -4.79 2.26 -10.11
CA GLU A 32 -5.91 1.87 -9.25
C GLU A 32 -5.46 0.83 -8.22
N SER A 33 -4.85 -0.28 -8.64
CA SER A 33 -4.37 -1.33 -7.71
C SER A 33 -3.32 -0.81 -6.73
N LEU A 34 -2.45 0.11 -7.16
CA LEU A 34 -1.52 0.79 -6.26
C LEU A 34 -2.23 1.66 -5.22
N THR A 35 -3.33 2.31 -5.60
CA THR A 35 -4.10 3.17 -4.70
C THR A 35 -4.84 2.34 -3.66
N GLU A 36 -5.49 1.25 -4.09
CA GLU A 36 -6.12 0.28 -3.20
C GLU A 36 -5.10 -0.33 -2.23
N LEU A 37 -3.94 -0.78 -2.73
CA LEU A 37 -2.88 -1.33 -1.91
C LEU A 37 -2.43 -0.33 -0.82
N LYS A 38 -2.22 0.95 -1.18
CA LYS A 38 -1.86 1.99 -0.22
C LYS A 38 -2.94 2.21 0.85
N GLN A 39 -4.22 2.10 0.47
CA GLN A 39 -5.32 2.24 1.40
C GLN A 39 -5.37 1.07 2.40
N VAL A 40 -5.13 -0.17 1.93
CA VAL A 40 -4.99 -1.35 2.79
C VAL A 40 -3.80 -1.20 3.73
N GLU A 41 -2.65 -0.74 3.23
CA GLU A 41 -1.45 -0.50 4.05
C GLU A 41 -1.68 0.56 5.13
N LYS A 42 -2.34 1.67 4.78
CA LYS A 42 -2.72 2.72 5.73
C LYS A 42 -3.63 2.17 6.83
N THR A 43 -4.63 1.39 6.45
CA THR A 43 -5.57 0.76 7.38
C THR A 43 -4.85 -0.24 8.30
N LEU A 44 -3.97 -1.07 7.74
CA LEU A 44 -3.16 -2.03 8.48
C LEU A 44 -2.27 -1.35 9.53
N ASN A 45 -1.61 -0.25 9.15
CA ASN A 45 -0.77 0.52 10.07
C ASN A 45 -1.59 1.14 11.20
N GLY A 46 -2.76 1.72 10.89
CA GLY A 46 -3.68 2.24 11.90
C GLY A 46 -4.15 1.17 12.89
N LYS A 47 -4.49 -0.04 12.41
CA LYS A 47 -4.89 -1.15 13.29
C LYS A 47 -3.74 -1.65 14.16
N LYS A 48 -2.52 -1.75 13.62
CA LYS A 48 -1.33 -2.12 14.40
C LYS A 48 -1.04 -1.11 15.50
N GLU A 49 -1.17 0.17 15.22
CA GLU A 49 -0.97 1.21 16.23
C GLU A 49 -2.07 1.15 17.30
N LEU A 50 -3.34 1.02 16.89
CA LEU A 50 -4.43 0.80 17.82
C LEU A 50 -4.20 -0.42 18.72
N GLN A 51 -3.75 -1.54 18.15
CA GLN A 51 -3.44 -2.75 18.92
C GLN A 51 -2.33 -2.51 19.96
N ARG A 52 -1.27 -1.77 19.61
CA ARG A 52 -0.20 -1.39 20.54
C ARG A 52 -0.73 -0.54 21.68
N GLN A 53 -1.55 0.47 21.39
CA GLN A 53 -2.13 1.35 22.40
C GLN A 53 -3.11 0.60 23.32
N VAL A 54 -3.93 -0.30 22.77
CA VAL A 54 -4.80 -1.19 23.55
C VAL A 54 -3.99 -2.07 24.50
N LEU A 55 -2.89 -2.65 24.01
CA LEU A 55 -2.02 -3.47 24.85
C LEU A 55 -1.33 -2.65 25.95
N ALA A 56 -0.80 -1.47 25.62
CA ALA A 56 -0.17 -0.57 26.57
C ALA A 56 -1.15 -0.12 27.67
N TYR A 57 -2.37 0.27 27.30
CA TYR A 57 -3.42 0.65 28.23
C TYR A 57 -3.91 -0.52 29.10
N SER A 58 -3.94 -1.73 28.55
CA SER A 58 -4.29 -2.94 29.29
C SER A 58 -3.20 -3.29 30.33
N LYS A 59 -1.92 -3.20 29.96
CA LYS A 59 -0.79 -3.50 30.87
C LYS A 59 -0.72 -2.55 32.07
N THR A 60 -1.17 -1.31 31.93
CA THR A 60 -1.19 -0.32 33.01
C THR A 60 -2.43 -0.44 33.92
N ARG A 61 -3.38 -1.33 33.60
CA ARG A 61 -4.60 -1.54 34.38
C ARG A 61 -4.33 -1.91 35.85
N PRO A 62 -3.43 -2.86 36.18
CA PRO A 62 -3.16 -3.23 37.58
C PRO A 62 -2.66 -2.05 38.42
N VAL A 63 -1.81 -1.20 37.86
CA VAL A 63 -1.30 0.01 38.51
C VAL A 63 -2.41 1.02 38.76
N ARG A 64 -3.25 1.25 37.76
CA ARG A 64 -4.41 2.15 37.90
C ARG A 64 -5.41 1.67 38.94
N ASP A 65 -5.66 0.36 38.99
CA ASP A 65 -6.54 -0.22 39.99
C ASP A 65 -5.88 -0.21 41.38
N GLY A 66 -4.56 -0.41 41.48
CA GLY A 66 -3.79 -0.27 42.72
C GLY A 66 -3.79 1.15 43.30
N LEU A 67 -3.83 2.18 42.46
CA LEU A 67 -4.01 3.57 42.91
C LEU A 67 -5.39 3.80 43.53
N LYS A 68 -6.46 3.15 43.03
CA LYS A 68 -7.81 3.26 43.61
C LYS A 68 -7.90 2.62 45.00
N GLN A 69 -7.06 1.63 45.28
CA GLN A 69 -6.99 0.97 46.59
C GLN A 69 -6.33 1.83 47.67
N GLN A 70 -5.57 2.88 47.29
CA GLN A 70 -4.95 3.79 48.24
C GLN A 70 -6.02 4.69 48.88
N LYS A 71 -6.10 4.67 50.22
CA LYS A 71 -7.17 5.36 50.96
C LYS A 71 -6.86 6.81 51.31
N ASN A 72 -5.59 7.14 51.57
CA ASN A 72 -5.16 8.48 51.98
C ASN A 72 -4.42 9.23 50.85
N ALA A 73 -4.45 10.57 50.89
CA ALA A 73 -3.83 11.42 49.86
C ALA A 73 -2.31 11.22 49.77
N LYS A 74 -1.64 11.04 50.91
CA LYS A 74 -0.20 10.80 50.98
C LYS A 74 0.22 9.49 50.30
N ALA A 75 -0.49 8.37 50.52
CA ALA A 75 -0.18 7.13 49.81
C ALA A 75 -0.55 7.20 48.33
N LYS A 76 -1.63 7.91 47.94
CA LYS A 76 -1.94 8.16 46.53
C LYS A 76 -0.81 8.90 45.82
N ALA A 77 -0.25 9.95 46.43
CA ALA A 77 0.86 10.71 45.86
C ALA A 77 2.12 9.86 45.72
N ALA A 78 2.53 9.16 46.80
CA ALA A 78 3.69 8.27 46.78
C ALA A 78 3.52 7.13 45.76
N TYR A 79 2.31 6.57 45.62
CA TYR A 79 2.00 5.54 44.64
C TYR A 79 2.10 6.07 43.20
N ARG A 80 1.57 7.27 42.93
CA ARG A 80 1.68 7.91 41.61
C ARG A 80 3.14 8.19 41.24
N GLN A 81 3.95 8.66 42.19
CA GLN A 81 5.37 8.90 41.97
C GLN A 81 6.11 7.58 41.68
N LYS A 82 5.82 6.51 42.42
CA LYS A 82 6.43 5.20 42.21
C LYS A 82 6.09 4.58 40.85
N HIS A 83 4.89 4.82 40.34
CA HIS A 83 4.38 4.26 39.09
C HIS A 83 4.18 5.30 37.99
N GLU A 84 4.96 6.39 38.03
CA GLU A 84 4.77 7.55 37.15
C GLU A 84 4.83 7.16 35.67
N SER A 85 5.77 6.30 35.29
CA SER A 85 5.92 5.78 33.93
C SER A 85 4.66 5.08 33.42
N ASP A 86 4.05 4.21 34.23
CA ASP A 86 2.83 3.50 33.88
C ASP A 86 1.65 4.47 33.70
N PHE A 87 1.57 5.53 34.51
CA PHE A 87 0.54 6.56 34.35
C PHE A 87 0.75 7.40 33.09
N ILE A 88 1.99 7.72 32.73
CA ILE A 88 2.30 8.40 31.46
C ILE A 88 1.88 7.54 30.27
N ILE A 89 2.20 6.24 30.28
CA ILE A 89 1.80 5.30 29.23
C ILE A 89 0.27 5.20 29.13
N ALA A 90 -0.41 5.10 30.27
CA ALA A 90 -1.87 5.04 30.29
C ALA A 90 -2.53 6.32 29.76
N ASP A 91 -2.01 7.49 30.12
CA ASP A 91 -2.51 8.78 29.63
C ASP A 91 -2.25 8.95 28.13
N ALA A 92 -1.06 8.58 27.65
CA ALA A 92 -0.75 8.60 26.22
C ALA A 92 -1.71 7.74 25.39
N ALA A 93 -1.96 6.50 25.83
CA ALA A 93 -2.92 5.63 25.16
C ALA A 93 -4.36 6.18 25.23
N ALA A 94 -4.77 6.76 26.37
CA ALA A 94 -6.09 7.37 26.52
C ALA A 94 -6.27 8.63 25.64
N ARG A 95 -5.21 9.43 25.45
CA ARG A 95 -5.20 10.54 24.49
C ARG A 95 -5.36 10.02 23.07
N TYR A 96 -4.58 9.02 22.69
CA TYR A 96 -4.69 8.39 21.36
C TYR A 96 -6.13 7.92 21.08
N PHE A 97 -6.79 7.26 22.03
CA PHE A 97 -8.19 6.83 21.84
C PHE A 97 -9.15 8.01 21.63
N ARG A 98 -8.99 9.10 22.39
CA ARG A 98 -9.82 10.31 22.24
C ARG A 98 -9.60 11.00 20.90
N GLU A 99 -8.35 11.17 20.49
CA GLU A 99 -7.98 11.81 19.23
C GLU A 99 -8.47 11.01 18.01
N ASN A 100 -8.55 9.68 18.13
CA ASN A 100 -9.06 8.81 17.08
C ASN A 100 -10.57 8.50 17.21
N GLY A 101 -11.30 9.18 18.10
CA GLY A 101 -12.75 8.99 18.28
C GLY A 101 -13.14 7.59 18.78
N ILE A 102 -12.22 6.87 19.43
CA ILE A 102 -12.40 5.50 19.88
C ILE A 102 -13.07 5.51 21.26
N SER A 103 -14.40 5.33 21.25
CA SER A 103 -15.21 5.23 22.47
C SER A 103 -15.27 3.81 23.04
N LYS A 104 -15.18 2.79 22.17
CA LYS A 104 -15.23 1.37 22.54
C LYS A 104 -13.96 0.66 22.07
N LEU A 105 -13.20 0.14 23.02
CA LEU A 105 -11.97 -0.59 22.72
C LEU A 105 -12.31 -2.00 22.24
N SER A 106 -11.91 -2.30 21.01
CA SER A 106 -11.85 -3.67 20.52
C SER A 106 -10.89 -4.50 21.36
N SER A 107 -11.17 -5.80 21.48
CA SER A 107 -10.26 -6.70 22.18
C SER A 107 -8.94 -6.83 21.40
N TYR A 108 -7.85 -7.12 22.11
CA TYR A 108 -6.57 -7.39 21.46
C TYR A 108 -6.66 -8.54 20.44
N LYS A 109 -7.43 -9.60 20.76
CA LYS A 109 -7.62 -10.76 19.89
C LYS A 109 -8.40 -10.41 18.62
N SER A 110 -9.43 -9.57 18.71
CA SER A 110 -10.19 -9.14 17.53
C SER A 110 -9.32 -8.26 16.63
N LEU A 111 -8.54 -7.33 17.20
CA LEU A 111 -7.58 -6.53 16.44
C LEU A 111 -6.51 -7.40 15.78
N GLN A 112 -6.02 -8.44 16.46
CA GLN A 112 -5.06 -9.39 15.89
C GLN A 112 -5.63 -10.12 14.67
N ALA A 113 -6.85 -10.66 14.77
CA ALA A 113 -7.51 -11.34 13.65
C ALA A 113 -7.74 -10.41 12.45
N GLU A 114 -8.15 -9.17 12.70
CA GLU A 114 -8.32 -8.15 11.66
C GLU A 114 -6.98 -7.79 10.99
N ILE A 115 -5.90 -7.65 11.77
CA ILE A 115 -4.55 -7.39 11.24
C ILE A 115 -4.09 -8.54 10.36
N GLU A 116 -4.30 -9.79 10.78
CA GLU A 116 -3.95 -10.98 9.98
C GLU A 116 -4.73 -11.03 8.68
N SER A 117 -6.02 -10.70 8.70
CA SER A 117 -6.83 -10.60 7.48
C SER A 117 -6.30 -9.52 6.54
N LEU A 118 -6.00 -8.33 7.06
CA LEU A 118 -5.44 -7.23 6.27
C LEU A 118 -4.05 -7.54 5.70
N ILE A 119 -3.25 -8.35 6.40
CA ILE A 119 -1.96 -8.82 5.86
C ILE A 119 -2.18 -9.73 4.65
N LYS A 120 -3.15 -10.65 4.71
CA LYS A 120 -3.49 -11.52 3.58
C LYS A 120 -4.00 -10.69 2.39
N GLU A 121 -4.89 -9.73 2.65
CA GLU A 121 -5.41 -8.81 1.64
C GLU A 121 -4.28 -7.99 1.00
N LYS A 122 -3.37 -7.41 1.81
CA LYS A 122 -2.21 -6.67 1.33
C LYS A 122 -1.31 -7.53 0.43
N ASN A 123 -1.05 -8.78 0.81
CA ASN A 123 -0.22 -9.67 0.01
C ASN A 123 -0.89 -10.01 -1.32
N SER A 124 -2.20 -10.24 -1.33
CA SER A 124 -2.96 -10.46 -2.56
C SER A 124 -2.97 -9.20 -3.45
N GLY A 125 -3.22 -8.02 -2.87
CA GLY A 125 -3.21 -6.75 -3.59
C GLY A 125 -1.83 -6.42 -4.16
N TYR A 126 -0.76 -6.79 -3.46
CA TYR A 126 0.60 -6.65 -3.99
C TYR A 126 0.84 -7.54 -5.22
N ASN A 127 0.34 -8.77 -5.22
CA ASN A 127 0.44 -9.65 -6.38
C ASN A 127 -0.34 -9.10 -7.58
N ASP A 128 -1.55 -8.58 -7.36
CA ASP A 128 -2.35 -7.94 -8.42
C ASP A 128 -1.63 -6.70 -9.00
N TYR A 129 -1.13 -5.81 -8.13
CA TYR A 129 -0.34 -4.66 -8.56
C TYR A 129 0.91 -5.09 -9.36
N ARG A 130 1.61 -6.14 -8.93
CA ARG A 130 2.78 -6.68 -9.64
C ARG A 130 2.42 -7.16 -11.03
N ALA A 131 1.34 -7.92 -11.18
CA ALA A 131 0.86 -8.42 -12.48
C ALA A 131 0.48 -7.25 -13.41
N LYS A 132 -0.31 -6.29 -12.94
CA LYS A 132 -0.72 -5.11 -13.73
C LYS A 132 0.47 -4.23 -14.15
N ARG A 133 1.48 -4.10 -13.28
CA ARG A 133 2.72 -3.38 -13.60
C ARG A 133 3.54 -4.11 -14.67
N GLU A 134 3.58 -5.44 -14.63
CA GLU A 134 4.28 -6.25 -15.63
C GLU A 134 3.56 -6.16 -16.98
N GLU A 135 2.23 -6.19 -17.01
CA GLU A 135 1.45 -6.00 -18.24
C GLU A 135 1.66 -4.61 -18.86
N TYR A 136 1.61 -3.56 -18.04
CA TYR A 136 1.91 -2.19 -18.50
C TYR A 136 3.32 -2.09 -19.11
N ARG A 137 4.33 -2.70 -18.47
CA ARG A 137 5.71 -2.74 -18.99
C ARG A 137 5.84 -3.51 -20.30
N ARG A 138 5.11 -4.63 -20.43
CA ARG A 138 5.06 -5.41 -21.66
C ARG A 138 4.52 -4.55 -22.81
N LEU A 139 3.40 -3.87 -22.60
CA LEU A 139 2.79 -2.98 -23.60
C LEU A 139 3.72 -1.82 -23.98
N GLN A 140 4.40 -1.21 -23.00
CA GLN A 140 5.42 -0.19 -23.29
C GLN A 140 6.56 -0.73 -24.16
N THR A 141 6.98 -1.98 -23.93
CA THR A 141 8.03 -2.63 -24.73
C THR A 141 7.55 -2.86 -26.16
N VAL A 142 6.32 -3.34 -26.33
CA VAL A 142 5.68 -3.49 -27.66
C VAL A 142 5.65 -2.16 -28.40
N LYS A 143 5.21 -1.08 -27.75
CA LYS A 143 5.19 0.26 -28.33
C LYS A 143 6.58 0.71 -28.79
N GLY A 144 7.60 0.55 -27.95
CA GLY A 144 8.98 0.89 -28.31
C GLY A 144 9.53 0.06 -29.49
N ASN A 145 9.19 -1.22 -29.56
CA ASN A 145 9.60 -2.09 -30.66
C ASN A 145 8.96 -1.67 -32.00
N ILE A 146 7.66 -1.37 -31.99
CA ILE A 146 6.94 -0.90 -33.19
C ILE A 146 7.52 0.43 -33.64
N ASP A 147 7.75 1.38 -32.72
CA ASP A 147 8.40 2.66 -33.02
C ASP A 147 9.77 2.46 -33.68
N GLN A 148 10.55 1.47 -33.24
CA GLN A 148 11.85 1.16 -33.84
C GLN A 148 11.73 0.60 -35.26
N ILE A 149 10.77 -0.31 -35.51
CA ILE A 149 10.50 -0.87 -36.84
C ILE A 149 10.11 0.26 -37.80
N LEU A 150 9.14 1.09 -37.41
CA LEU A 150 8.67 2.21 -38.23
C LEU A 150 9.78 3.24 -38.50
N ARG A 151 10.66 3.51 -37.53
CA ARG A 151 11.83 4.39 -37.73
C ARG A 151 12.85 3.80 -38.70
N ARG A 152 13.07 2.48 -38.67
CA ARG A 152 13.99 1.80 -39.61
C ARG A 152 13.46 1.85 -41.03
N GLU A 153 12.17 1.64 -41.23
CA GLU A 153 11.52 1.70 -42.55
C GLU A 153 11.48 3.13 -43.12
N ARG A 154 11.43 4.16 -42.27
CA ARG A 154 11.46 5.57 -42.69
C ARG A 154 12.85 6.07 -43.07
N LYS A 155 13.94 5.41 -42.63
CA LYS A 155 15.29 5.76 -43.11
C LYS A 155 15.45 5.18 -44.52
N PRO A 156 15.78 5.99 -45.54
CA PRO A 156 16.19 5.41 -46.81
C PRO A 156 17.41 4.53 -46.53
N VAL A 157 17.28 3.24 -46.81
CA VAL A 157 18.42 2.33 -46.85
C VAL A 157 19.33 2.94 -47.92
N LYS A 158 20.40 3.64 -47.50
CA LYS A 158 21.50 3.97 -48.39
C LYS A 158 22.02 2.62 -48.87
N ARG A 159 21.53 2.16 -50.02
CA ARG A 159 22.20 1.11 -50.80
C ARG A 159 23.57 1.70 -51.08
N GLN A 160 24.59 1.22 -50.36
CA GLN A 160 25.94 1.28 -50.87
C GLN A 160 25.93 0.39 -52.11
N GLU A 161 25.60 1.01 -53.24
CA GLU A 161 25.98 0.46 -54.53
C GLU A 161 27.50 0.47 -54.59
N GLN A 162 28.01 -0.70 -54.92
CA GLN A 162 29.35 -1.05 -55.37
C GLN A 162 30.18 0.12 -55.92
N GLU A 163 31.39 0.29 -55.39
CA GLU A 163 32.52 0.66 -56.26
C GLU A 163 33.40 -0.57 -56.44
N ARG A 164 33.63 -0.86 -57.72
CA ARG A 164 34.49 -1.90 -58.27
C ARG A 164 35.95 -1.48 -58.17
#